data_AF-A0A8S2XQI6-F1
#
_entry.id   AF-A0A8S2XQI6-F1
#
_cell.length_a   1.000
_cell.length_b   1.000
_cell.length_c   1.000
_cell.angle_alpha   90.00
_cell.angle_beta   90.00
_cell.angle_gamma   90.00
#
_symmetry.space_group_name_H-M   'P 1'
#
loop_
_entity.id
_entity.type
_entity.pdbx_description
1 polymer ?
#
loop_
_entity_poly.entity_id
_entity_poly.type
_entity_poly.pdbx_seq_one_letter_code
_entity_poly.pdbx_strand_id
1 'polypeptide(L)'
;MNSQVRQRLQIDWNESMSTLDKIIDLLETLPSLSTQAFIDMDSDKNDLRSLLHESRLIIKELQMLHEALDTKELPNKTRKVYLWTSVQRHNTLCSNCHTVYHERCTLNEIPKQGDSQLAACAAFDASGTKCTKCPSKCSVKLHYHARKSVKPVDRSHTETLKAVEAEQSL
;
A
#
# COMPACT_ATOMS: atom_id res chain seq x y z
N MET A 1 -27.91 26.84 56.92
CA MET A 1 -26.99 25.90 56.23
C MET A 1 -25.58 26.22 56.69
N ASN A 2 -24.91 25.30 57.39
CA ASN A 2 -23.73 25.57 58.23
C ASN A 2 -22.52 26.04 57.39
N SER A 3 -21.90 27.18 57.73
CA SER A 3 -20.77 27.76 56.98
C SER A 3 -19.59 26.78 56.84
N GLN A 4 -19.41 25.92 57.84
CA GLN A 4 -18.43 24.84 57.86
C GLN A 4 -18.65 23.79 56.76
N VAL A 5 -19.92 23.46 56.44
CA VAL A 5 -20.24 22.51 55.36
C VAL A 5 -19.86 23.10 54.00
N ARG A 6 -20.13 24.40 53.81
CA ARG A 6 -19.79 25.10 52.56
C ARG A 6 -18.28 25.23 52.37
N GLN A 7 -17.53 25.49 53.44
CA GLN A 7 -16.07 25.51 53.39
C GLN A 7 -15.49 24.14 53.05
N ARG A 8 -16.03 23.07 53.63
CA ARG A 8 -15.54 21.72 53.36
C ARG A 8 -15.78 21.30 51.91
N LEU A 9 -16.98 21.55 51.38
CA LEU A 9 -17.29 21.29 49.97
C LEU A 9 -16.39 22.09 49.01
N GLN A 10 -16.02 23.31 49.39
CA GLN A 10 -15.11 24.13 48.58
C GLN A 10 -13.69 23.54 48.57
N ILE A 11 -13.22 23.02 49.69
CA ILE A 11 -11.91 22.34 49.79
C ILE A 11 -11.93 21.07 48.93
N ASP A 12 -12.93 20.21 49.11
CA ASP A 12 -13.06 18.94 48.37
C ASP A 12 -13.15 19.18 46.84
N TRP A 13 -13.86 20.24 46.43
CA TRP A 13 -13.94 20.66 45.03
C TRP A 13 -12.58 21.10 44.49
N ASN A 14 -11.86 21.95 45.22
CA ASN A 14 -10.55 22.44 44.80
C ASN A 14 -9.52 21.31 44.71
N GLU A 15 -9.55 20.35 45.64
CA GLU A 15 -8.70 19.15 45.59
C GLU A 15 -9.03 18.26 44.38
N SER A 16 -10.32 18.09 44.07
CA SER A 16 -10.77 17.32 42.91
C SER A 16 -10.32 17.99 41.61
N MET A 17 -10.49 19.30 41.47
CA MET A 17 -10.04 20.05 40.28
C MET A 17 -8.52 20.03 40.15
N SER A 18 -7.77 20.21 41.24
CA SER A 18 -6.31 20.10 41.22
C SER A 18 -5.83 18.71 40.79
N THR A 19 -6.57 17.66 41.13
CA THR A 19 -6.27 16.30 40.69
C THR A 19 -6.55 16.12 39.20
N LEU A 20 -7.64 16.70 38.70
CA LEU A 20 -7.97 16.68 37.27
C LEU A 20 -6.92 17.43 36.44
N ASP A 21 -6.47 18.59 36.90
CA ASP A 21 -5.42 19.36 36.22
C ASP A 21 -4.12 18.54 36.11
N LYS A 22 -3.71 17.85 37.18
CA LYS A 22 -2.55 16.95 37.15
C LYS A 22 -2.71 15.78 36.17
N ILE A 23 -3.92 15.25 36.02
CA ILE A 23 -4.20 14.18 35.05
C ILE A 23 -4.09 14.71 33.62
N ILE A 24 -4.61 15.91 33.36
CA ILE A 24 -4.54 16.55 32.04
C ILE A 24 -3.07 16.83 31.69
N ASP A 25 -2.31 17.43 32.60
CA ASP A 25 -0.87 17.69 32.40
C ASP A 25 -0.09 16.39 32.13
N LEU A 26 -0.44 15.30 32.82
CA LEU A 26 0.16 14.00 32.57
C LEU A 26 -0.20 13.46 31.18
N LEU A 27 -1.45 13.62 30.74
CA LEU A 27 -1.88 13.19 29.41
C LEU A 27 -1.23 14.02 28.29
N GLU A 28 -1.01 15.32 28.50
CA GLU A 28 -0.33 16.19 27.54
C GLU A 28 1.18 15.91 27.45
N THR A 29 1.79 15.46 28.54
CA THR A 29 3.22 15.11 28.58
C THR A 29 3.51 13.69 28.11
N LEU A 30 2.51 12.81 27.98
CA LEU A 30 2.67 11.50 27.37
C LEU A 30 3.00 11.67 25.88
N PRO A 31 4.21 11.28 25.45
CA PRO A 31 4.63 11.52 24.07
C PRO A 31 3.80 10.66 23.11
N SER A 32 3.42 11.24 21.97
CA SER A 32 2.81 10.56 20.81
C SER A 32 3.71 9.49 20.16
N LEU A 33 4.88 9.22 20.75
CA LEU A 33 5.90 8.25 20.34
C LEU A 33 5.33 6.87 20.02
N SER A 34 4.31 6.44 20.77
CA SER A 34 3.61 5.18 20.51
C SER A 34 2.93 5.19 19.13
N THR A 35 2.19 6.24 18.80
CA THR A 35 1.41 6.31 17.56
C THR A 35 2.29 6.52 16.33
N GLN A 36 3.36 7.31 16.45
CA GLN A 36 4.28 7.54 15.32
C GLN A 36 5.04 6.27 14.96
N ALA A 37 5.53 5.50 15.94
CA ALA A 37 6.18 4.21 15.69
C ALA A 37 5.25 3.23 14.95
N PHE A 38 3.95 3.22 15.26
CA PHE A 38 2.98 2.39 14.51
C PHE A 38 2.75 2.88 13.08
N ILE A 39 2.79 4.20 12.83
CA ILE A 39 2.70 4.76 11.48
C ILE A 39 3.93 4.33 10.66
N ASP A 40 5.12 4.45 11.25
CA ASP A 40 6.38 4.08 10.61
C ASP A 40 6.40 2.57 10.31
N MET A 41 6.00 1.73 11.28
CA MET A 41 5.84 0.29 11.07
C MET A 41 4.82 -0.07 9.98
N ASP A 42 3.72 0.68 9.87
CA ASP A 42 2.72 0.48 8.80
C ASP A 42 3.30 0.83 7.43
N SER A 43 4.13 1.87 7.36
CA SER A 43 4.89 2.25 6.15
C SER A 43 5.88 1.16 5.76
N ASP A 44 6.75 0.75 6.68
CA ASP A 44 7.76 -0.29 6.45
C ASP A 44 7.13 -1.61 5.98
N LYS A 45 5.99 -1.98 6.58
CA LYS A 45 5.22 -3.17 6.16
C LYS A 45 4.75 -3.06 4.70
N ASN A 46 4.37 -1.86 4.24
CA ASN A 46 3.94 -1.66 2.85
C ASN A 46 5.14 -1.73 1.89
N ASP A 47 6.29 -1.17 2.29
CA ASP A 47 7.52 -1.24 1.50
C ASP A 47 8.02 -2.69 1.37
N LEU A 48 8.03 -3.44 2.48
CA LEU A 48 8.34 -4.88 2.48
C LEU A 48 7.40 -5.68 1.58
N ARG A 49 6.10 -5.35 1.57
CA ARG A 49 5.13 -5.99 0.66
C ARG A 49 5.43 -5.67 -0.79
N SER A 50 5.83 -4.44 -1.11
CA SER A 50 6.23 -4.05 -2.47
C SER A 50 7.48 -4.80 -2.91
N LEU A 51 8.51 -4.89 -2.05
CA LEU A 51 9.75 -5.61 -2.36
C LEU A 51 9.52 -7.13 -2.52
N LEU A 52 8.71 -7.72 -1.64
CA LEU A 52 8.30 -9.12 -1.76
C LEU A 52 7.52 -9.37 -3.04
N HIS A 53 6.71 -8.39 -3.48
CA HIS A 53 5.99 -8.48 -4.74
C HIS A 53 6.95 -8.51 -5.93
N GLU A 54 7.92 -7.60 -5.99
CA GLU A 54 8.94 -7.58 -7.05
C GLU A 54 9.75 -8.88 -7.07
N SER A 55 10.23 -9.33 -5.91
CA SER A 55 10.94 -10.62 -5.76
C SER A 55 10.09 -11.81 -6.25
N ARG A 56 8.80 -11.84 -5.93
CA ARG A 56 7.90 -12.93 -6.35
C ARG A 56 7.69 -12.96 -7.86
N LEU A 57 7.62 -11.80 -8.51
CA LEU A 57 7.54 -11.73 -9.97
C LEU A 57 8.81 -12.30 -10.62
N ILE A 58 9.98 -11.93 -10.10
CA ILE A 58 11.28 -12.43 -10.57
C ILE A 58 11.37 -13.94 -10.41
N ILE A 59 11.02 -14.49 -9.23
CA ILE A 59 11.05 -15.94 -9.00
C ILE A 59 10.11 -16.67 -9.97
N LYS A 60 8.92 -16.13 -10.21
CA LYS A 60 7.97 -16.74 -11.16
C LYS A 60 8.52 -16.69 -12.58
N GLU A 61 9.20 -15.62 -12.96
CA GLU A 61 9.87 -15.53 -14.26
C GLU A 61 10.97 -16.59 -14.39
N LEU A 62 11.82 -16.74 -13.37
CA LEU A 62 12.88 -17.75 -13.32
C LEU A 62 12.33 -19.18 -13.40
N GLN A 63 11.28 -19.51 -12.65
CA GLN A 63 10.65 -20.84 -12.69
C GLN A 63 10.15 -21.17 -14.09
N MET A 64 9.56 -20.19 -14.77
CA MET A 64 9.04 -20.40 -16.12
C MET A 64 10.15 -20.48 -17.17
N LEU A 65 11.27 -19.77 -16.99
CA LEU A 65 12.46 -19.96 -17.80
C LEU A 65 13.05 -21.35 -17.61
N HIS A 66 13.08 -21.85 -16.37
CA HIS A 66 13.55 -23.21 -16.06
C HIS A 66 12.67 -24.27 -16.75
N GLU A 67 11.35 -24.18 -16.64
CA GLU A 67 10.41 -25.07 -17.32
C GLU A 67 10.57 -25.03 -18.86
N ALA A 68 10.84 -23.85 -19.44
CA ALA A 68 11.08 -23.70 -20.87
C ALA A 68 12.42 -24.31 -21.32
N LEU A 69 13.45 -24.26 -20.48
CA LEU A 69 14.74 -24.91 -20.75
C LEU A 69 14.64 -26.43 -20.64
N ASP A 70 13.93 -26.93 -19.62
CA ASP A 70 13.76 -28.37 -19.36
C ASP A 70 12.97 -29.07 -20.47
N THR A 71 12.02 -28.37 -21.10
CA THR A 71 11.19 -28.95 -22.15
C THR A 71 11.87 -29.04 -23.52
N LYS A 72 13.09 -28.47 -23.71
CA LYS A 72 13.86 -28.39 -24.98
C LYS A 72 13.13 -27.85 -26.21
N GLU A 73 11.83 -27.62 -26.14
CA GLU A 73 11.15 -26.67 -26.96
C GLU A 73 11.58 -25.30 -26.45
N LEU A 74 12.48 -24.63 -27.16
CA LEU A 74 12.42 -23.19 -27.22
C LEU A 74 11.34 -22.90 -28.25
N PRO A 75 10.04 -22.86 -27.90
CA PRO A 75 9.11 -22.31 -28.84
C PRO A 75 9.58 -20.87 -29.02
N ASN A 76 9.73 -20.45 -30.27
CA ASN A 76 9.80 -19.04 -30.64
C ASN A 76 8.43 -18.36 -30.38
N LYS A 77 7.75 -18.75 -29.29
CA LYS A 77 6.50 -18.20 -28.79
C LYS A 77 6.88 -16.93 -28.08
N THR A 78 6.63 -15.83 -28.76
CA THR A 78 6.45 -14.53 -28.14
C THR A 78 5.46 -14.67 -26.97
N ARG A 79 5.83 -14.15 -25.80
CA ARG A 79 5.01 -14.23 -24.61
C ARG A 79 4.75 -12.84 -24.05
N LYS A 80 3.52 -12.61 -23.57
CA LYS A 80 3.14 -11.39 -22.86
C LYS A 80 3.90 -11.26 -21.54
N VAL A 81 4.91 -10.41 -21.54
CA VAL A 81 5.61 -9.90 -20.37
C VAL A 81 4.96 -8.57 -19.97
N TYR A 82 4.79 -8.33 -18.67
CA TYR A 82 4.20 -7.10 -18.17
C TYR A 82 5.31 -6.09 -17.88
N LEU A 83 5.54 -5.17 -18.82
CA LEU A 83 6.53 -4.12 -18.66
C LEU A 83 5.96 -2.97 -17.85
N TRP A 84 6.59 -2.70 -16.71
CA TRP A 84 6.27 -1.53 -15.89
C TRP A 84 7.03 -0.32 -16.42
N THR A 85 6.30 0.75 -16.72
CA THR A 85 6.88 2.01 -17.22
C THR A 85 6.45 3.17 -16.33
N SER A 86 7.38 4.08 -16.04
CA SER A 86 7.07 5.30 -15.30
C SER A 86 6.22 6.23 -16.17
N VAL A 87 5.18 6.82 -15.59
CA VAL A 87 4.24 7.71 -16.28
C VAL A 87 4.00 8.98 -15.47
N GLN A 88 3.68 10.09 -16.12
CA GLN A 88 3.47 11.37 -15.44
C GLN A 88 2.25 11.39 -14.52
N ARG A 89 1.17 10.69 -14.90
CA ARG A 89 -0.06 10.60 -14.11
C ARG A 89 -0.10 9.29 -13.35
N HIS A 90 -0.61 9.34 -12.13
CA HIS A 90 -0.77 8.14 -11.32
C HIS A 90 -1.96 7.31 -11.81
N ASN A 91 -1.82 6.01 -11.64
CA ASN A 91 -2.82 4.99 -11.93
C ASN A 91 -3.22 4.31 -10.63
N THR A 92 -4.40 3.70 -10.59
CA THR A 92 -4.83 2.83 -9.49
C THR A 92 -4.47 1.39 -9.79
N LEU A 93 -3.58 0.83 -8.97
CA LEU A 93 -3.08 -0.53 -9.08
C LEU A 93 -3.69 -1.40 -8.00
N CYS A 94 -3.77 -2.71 -8.25
CA CYS A 94 -4.10 -3.69 -7.21
C CYS A 94 -2.86 -4.47 -6.79
N SER A 95 -2.54 -4.49 -5.50
CA SER A 95 -1.42 -5.27 -4.93
C SER A 95 -1.68 -6.77 -4.88
N ASN A 96 -2.93 -7.23 -5.08
CA ASN A 96 -3.23 -8.67 -5.13
C ASN A 96 -3.24 -9.21 -6.58
N CYS A 97 -3.79 -8.43 -7.51
CA CYS A 97 -3.87 -8.86 -8.91
C CYS A 97 -2.69 -8.38 -9.76
N HIS A 98 -1.93 -7.41 -9.27
CA HIS A 98 -0.71 -6.88 -9.91
C HIS A 98 -0.95 -6.27 -11.30
N THR A 99 -2.07 -5.56 -11.44
CA THR A 99 -2.48 -4.91 -12.69
C THR A 99 -2.99 -3.50 -12.41
N VAL A 100 -2.90 -2.62 -13.40
CA VAL A 100 -3.57 -1.32 -13.40
C VAL A 100 -5.06 -1.51 -13.67
N TYR A 101 -5.91 -1.06 -12.74
CA TYR A 101 -7.36 -1.17 -12.87
C TYR A 101 -8.03 0.16 -13.18
N HIS A 102 -7.37 1.28 -12.94
CA HIS A 102 -7.82 2.58 -13.44
C HIS A 102 -6.61 3.42 -13.86
N GLU A 103 -6.61 3.86 -15.11
CA GLU A 103 -5.56 4.70 -15.66
C GLU A 103 -5.89 6.17 -15.44
N ARG A 104 -4.85 6.99 -15.21
CA ARG A 104 -4.94 8.46 -15.10
C ARG A 104 -6.01 8.89 -14.10
N CYS A 105 -5.96 8.33 -12.89
CA CYS A 105 -6.89 8.70 -11.84
C CYS A 105 -6.83 10.21 -11.58
N THR A 106 -8.00 10.83 -11.39
CA THR A 106 -8.14 12.28 -11.18
C THR A 106 -8.14 12.66 -9.71
N LEU A 107 -8.16 11.69 -8.81
CA LEU A 107 -7.99 11.91 -7.38
C LEU A 107 -6.57 12.40 -7.09
N ASN A 108 -6.35 12.88 -5.87
CA ASN A 108 -4.97 13.14 -5.44
C ASN A 108 -4.19 11.81 -5.39
N GLU A 109 -2.88 11.90 -5.63
CA GLU A 109 -2.03 10.72 -5.55
C GLU A 109 -2.01 10.21 -4.11
N ILE A 110 -2.42 8.96 -3.93
CA ILE A 110 -2.52 8.30 -2.63
C ILE A 110 -1.61 7.07 -2.72
N PRO A 111 -0.31 7.22 -2.43
CA PRO A 111 0.64 6.13 -2.54
C PRO A 111 0.39 5.05 -1.48
N LYS A 112 -0.31 5.42 -0.39
CA LYS A 112 -0.65 4.51 0.69
C LYS A 112 -1.69 3.50 0.25
N GLN A 113 -1.36 2.22 0.38
CA GLN A 113 -2.28 1.14 0.11
C GLN A 113 -3.45 1.17 1.09
N GLY A 114 -4.66 1.04 0.54
CA GLY A 114 -5.87 0.86 1.32
C GLY A 114 -6.41 2.09 2.02
N ASP A 115 -5.94 3.26 1.61
CA ASP A 115 -6.54 4.53 1.99
C ASP A 115 -8.01 4.59 1.56
N SER A 116 -8.88 5.08 2.44
CA SER A 116 -10.31 5.17 2.17
C SER A 116 -10.63 6.16 1.05
N GLN A 117 -9.77 7.14 0.77
CA GLN A 117 -9.95 8.08 -0.34
C GLN A 117 -9.87 7.38 -1.70
N LEU A 118 -9.20 6.22 -1.79
CA LEU A 118 -9.19 5.40 -3.00
C LEU A 118 -10.58 4.86 -3.34
N ALA A 119 -11.50 4.77 -2.37
CA ALA A 119 -12.87 4.30 -2.61
C ALA A 119 -13.63 5.19 -3.61
N ALA A 120 -13.23 6.45 -3.75
CA ALA A 120 -13.80 7.38 -4.73
C ALA A 120 -13.26 7.15 -6.16
N CYS A 121 -12.30 6.25 -6.35
CA CYS A 121 -11.75 5.94 -7.66
C CYS A 121 -12.78 5.18 -8.49
N ALA A 122 -12.88 5.50 -9.79
CA ALA A 122 -13.77 4.82 -10.74
C ALA A 122 -13.46 3.31 -10.94
N ALA A 123 -12.37 2.80 -10.36
CA ALA A 123 -12.12 1.36 -10.28
C ALA A 123 -13.10 0.63 -9.35
N PHE A 124 -13.71 1.34 -8.39
CA PHE A 124 -14.56 0.77 -7.36
C PHE A 124 -16.04 0.87 -7.71
N ASP A 125 -16.83 0.05 -7.03
CA ASP A 125 -18.27 0.09 -7.10
C ASP A 125 -18.84 1.33 -6.42
N ALA A 126 -20.15 1.56 -6.55
CA ALA A 126 -20.80 2.73 -5.93
C ALA A 126 -20.67 2.75 -4.39
N SER A 127 -20.46 1.59 -3.76
CA SER A 127 -20.19 1.50 -2.31
C SER A 127 -18.74 1.82 -1.94
N GLY A 128 -17.83 1.87 -2.92
CA GLY A 128 -16.41 2.12 -2.69
C GLY A 128 -15.66 0.98 -2.01
N THR A 129 -16.27 -0.21 -1.89
CA THR A 129 -15.72 -1.32 -1.12
C THR A 129 -14.99 -2.35 -1.97
N LYS A 130 -15.44 -2.54 -3.22
CA LYS A 130 -14.98 -3.62 -4.11
C LYS A 130 -14.60 -3.06 -5.46
N CYS A 131 -13.41 -3.43 -5.93
CA CYS A 131 -12.98 -3.10 -7.27
C CYS A 131 -13.84 -3.86 -8.29
N THR A 132 -14.49 -3.13 -9.19
CA THR A 132 -15.38 -3.71 -10.20
C THR A 132 -14.59 -4.41 -11.30
N LYS A 133 -13.34 -3.97 -11.53
CA LYS A 133 -12.49 -4.49 -12.58
C LYS A 133 -11.58 -5.65 -12.16
N CYS A 134 -11.29 -5.80 -10.86
CA CYS A 134 -10.54 -6.96 -10.37
C CYS A 134 -11.36 -8.24 -10.58
N PRO A 135 -10.75 -9.32 -11.16
CA PRO A 135 -11.41 -10.62 -11.28
C PRO A 135 -11.87 -11.17 -9.93
N SER A 136 -11.06 -10.97 -8.88
CA SER A 136 -11.33 -11.41 -7.50
C SER A 136 -12.12 -10.37 -6.68
N LYS A 137 -12.63 -9.30 -7.30
CA LYS A 137 -13.35 -8.21 -6.60
C LYS A 137 -12.59 -7.71 -5.37
N CYS A 138 -11.30 -7.43 -5.54
CA CYS A 138 -10.41 -6.99 -4.47
C CYS A 138 -10.97 -5.77 -3.72
N SER A 139 -10.75 -5.75 -2.41
CA SER A 139 -11.10 -4.59 -1.57
C SER A 139 -10.25 -3.37 -1.93
N VAL A 140 -10.77 -2.17 -1.64
CA VAL A 140 -9.98 -0.92 -1.64
C VAL A 140 -8.67 -1.05 -0.86
N LYS A 141 -8.66 -1.86 0.21
CA LYS A 141 -7.47 -2.17 1.03
C LYS A 141 -6.29 -2.77 0.26
N LEU A 142 -6.53 -3.26 -0.95
CA LEU A 142 -5.54 -3.90 -1.81
C LEU A 142 -5.18 -3.02 -3.01
N HIS A 143 -5.50 -1.74 -2.97
CA HIS A 143 -5.20 -0.81 -4.06
C HIS A 143 -4.42 0.40 -3.56
N TYR A 144 -3.70 1.03 -4.48
CA TYR A 144 -2.89 2.23 -4.24
C TYR A 144 -2.71 3.00 -5.55
N HIS A 145 -2.34 4.28 -5.42
CA HIS A 145 -1.87 5.06 -6.57
C HIS A 145 -0.38 4.88 -6.80
N ALA A 146 0.00 4.70 -8.05
CA ALA A 146 1.39 4.77 -8.46
C ALA A 146 1.52 5.36 -9.86
N ARG A 147 2.60 6.12 -10.08
CA ARG A 147 3.03 6.62 -11.39
C ARG A 147 3.69 5.53 -12.26
N LYS A 148 3.08 4.35 -12.27
CA LYS A 148 3.50 3.20 -13.07
C LYS A 148 2.35 2.76 -13.97
N SER A 149 2.63 2.48 -15.23
CA SER A 149 1.72 1.82 -16.17
C SER A 149 2.26 0.43 -16.47
N VAL A 150 1.36 -0.54 -16.67
CA VAL A 150 1.70 -1.90 -17.06
C VAL A 150 1.25 -2.11 -18.50
N LYS A 151 2.19 -2.47 -19.38
CA LYS A 151 1.86 -2.85 -20.76
C LYS A 151 2.23 -4.30 -21.00
N PRO A 152 1.30 -5.15 -21.46
CA PRO A 152 1.67 -6.45 -21.96
C PRO A 152 2.47 -6.25 -23.26
N VAL A 153 3.72 -6.70 -23.27
CA VAL A 153 4.59 -6.71 -24.44
C VAL A 153 4.90 -8.15 -24.77
N ASP A 154 4.75 -8.50 -26.02
CA ASP A 154 5.17 -9.80 -26.53
C ASP A 154 6.69 -9.80 -26.62
N ARG A 155 7.35 -10.47 -25.66
CA ARG A 155 8.80 -10.60 -25.60
C ARG A 155 9.21 -12.00 -25.99
N SER A 156 10.23 -12.11 -26.84
CA SER A 156 10.83 -13.40 -27.18
C SER A 156 11.84 -13.81 -26.11
N HIS A 157 12.05 -15.13 -25.94
CA HIS A 157 12.98 -15.66 -24.95
C HIS A 157 14.41 -15.12 -25.11
N THR A 158 14.84 -14.85 -26.35
CA THR A 158 16.17 -14.32 -26.67
C THR A 158 16.35 -12.85 -26.26
N GLU A 159 15.30 -12.05 -26.24
CA GLU A 159 15.35 -10.66 -25.77
C GLU A 159 15.39 -10.56 -24.24
N THR A 160 14.77 -11.51 -23.53
CA THR A 160 14.81 -11.57 -22.07
C THR A 160 16.20 -11.97 -21.57
N LEU A 161 16.82 -12.98 -22.20
CA LEU A 161 18.19 -13.42 -21.87
C LEU A 161 19.21 -12.28 -22.03
N LYS A 162 19.16 -11.55 -23.15
CA LYS A 162 20.05 -10.39 -23.38
C LYS A 162 19.88 -9.28 -22.35
N ALA A 163 18.66 -9.09 -21.82
CA ALA A 163 18.42 -8.08 -20.79
C ALA A 163 19.04 -8.48 -19.44
N VAL A 164 18.93 -9.76 -19.07
CA VAL A 164 19.55 -10.29 -17.84
C VAL A 164 21.08 -10.26 -17.96
N GLU A 165 21.65 -10.61 -19.11
CA GLU A 165 23.10 -10.53 -19.36
C GLU A 165 23.62 -9.08 -19.28
N ALA A 166 22.83 -8.10 -19.74
CA ALA A 166 23.18 -6.68 -19.66
C ALA A 166 23.16 -6.13 -18.22
N GLU A 167 22.25 -6.61 -17.37
CA GLU A 167 22.18 -6.22 -15.95
C GLU A 167 23.26 -6.89 -15.08
N GLN A 168 23.75 -8.07 -15.48
CA GLN A 168 24.85 -8.78 -14.78
C GLN A 168 26.26 -8.35 -15.23
N SER A 169 26.36 -7.54 -16.29
CA SER A 169 27.63 -7.01 -16.81
C SER A 169 28.00 -5.62 -16.24
N LEU A 170 27.28 -5.18 -15.20
CA LEU A 170 27.52 -3.97 -14.40
C LEU A 170 28.03 -4.36 -13.02
#